data_AF-A0A0J0XJ55-F1
#
_entry.id   AF-A0A0J0XJ55-F1
#
_cell.length_a   1.000
_cell.length_b   1.000
_cell.length_c   1.000
_cell.angle_alpha   90.00
_cell.angle_beta   90.00
_cell.angle_gamma   90.00
#
_symmetry.space_group_name_H-M   'P 1'
#
loop_
_entity.id
_entity.type
_entity.pdbx_description
1 polymer ?
#
loop_
_entity_poly.entity_id
_entity_poly.type
_entity_poly.pdbx_seq_one_letter_code
_entity_poly.pdbx_strand_id
1 'polypeptide(L)'
;MSVPAHIQSFVDDFYAKSDARDKAAWVDCFTPDANLDLAGKVGKGSEGIGKVCDGVWEGLARRQHHVHGIYINPAVENDVVVLGSIDMDRKDGIEIRGVEWGGRMQLKDGKLADYKVWVLPPPAKSG
;
A
#
# COMPACT_ATOMS: atom_id res chain seq x y z
N MET A 1 -18.02 -9.23 -12.72
CA MET A 1 -18.03 -7.76 -12.66
C MET A 1 -16.64 -7.26 -12.99
N SER A 2 -16.50 -6.18 -13.74
CA SER A 2 -15.20 -5.57 -14.08
C SER A 2 -14.84 -4.48 -13.08
N VAL A 3 -13.54 -4.29 -12.84
CA VAL A 3 -13.03 -3.17 -12.03
C VAL A 3 -13.32 -1.84 -12.75
N PRO A 4 -13.96 -0.84 -12.10
CA PRO A 4 -14.14 0.49 -12.67
C PRO A 4 -12.82 1.14 -13.05
N ALA A 5 -12.79 1.85 -14.18
CA ALA A 5 -11.56 2.46 -14.71
C ALA A 5 -10.90 3.44 -13.73
N HIS A 6 -11.69 4.23 -12.99
CA HIS A 6 -11.15 5.17 -12.00
C HIS A 6 -10.48 4.46 -10.81
N ILE A 7 -10.95 3.26 -10.42
CA ILE A 7 -10.32 2.45 -9.37
C ILE A 7 -8.99 1.88 -9.89
N GLN A 8 -8.98 1.35 -11.11
CA GLN A 8 -7.75 0.86 -11.73
C GLN A 8 -6.68 1.98 -11.80
N SER A 9 -7.06 3.14 -12.33
CA SER A 9 -6.16 4.30 -12.42
C SER A 9 -5.66 4.78 -11.06
N PHE A 10 -6.53 4.81 -10.04
CA PHE A 10 -6.12 5.16 -8.69
C PHE A 10 -5.10 4.17 -8.14
N VAL A 11 -5.34 2.86 -8.29
CA VAL A 11 -4.44 1.81 -7.78
C VAL A 11 -3.07 1.89 -8.45
N ASP A 12 -3.03 2.04 -9.78
CA ASP A 12 -1.78 2.13 -10.54
C ASP A 12 -0.95 3.35 -10.11
N ASP A 13 -1.58 4.52 -10.03
CA ASP A 13 -0.94 5.77 -9.61
C ASP A 13 -0.49 5.73 -8.13
N PHE A 14 -1.31 5.17 -7.26
CA PHE A 14 -0.99 5.01 -5.84
C PHE A 14 0.29 4.18 -5.63
N TYR A 15 0.40 3.03 -6.31
CA TYR A 15 1.58 2.18 -6.18
C TYR A 15 2.81 2.77 -6.87
N ALA A 16 2.66 3.47 -8.00
CA ALA A 16 3.75 4.22 -8.61
C ALA A 16 4.32 5.28 -7.65
N LYS A 17 3.46 6.05 -6.97
CA LYS A 17 3.87 7.01 -5.93
C LYS A 17 4.48 6.33 -4.72
N SER A 18 3.95 5.18 -4.32
CA SER A 18 4.50 4.36 -3.24
C SER A 18 5.95 3.94 -3.54
N ASP A 19 6.28 3.65 -4.79
CA ASP A 19 7.62 3.20 -5.19
C ASP A 19 8.62 4.36 -5.45
N ALA A 20 8.14 5.56 -5.75
CA ALA A 20 8.95 6.71 -6.15
C ALA A 20 9.67 7.46 -5.00
N ARG A 21 9.45 7.07 -3.73
CA ARG A 21 9.97 7.78 -2.52
C ARG A 21 9.55 9.25 -2.43
N ASP A 22 8.53 9.67 -3.17
CA ASP A 22 7.92 11.00 -3.02
C ASP A 22 6.86 10.97 -1.90
N LYS A 23 7.30 11.38 -0.70
CA LYS A 23 6.43 11.44 0.47
C LYS A 23 5.22 12.36 0.25
N ALA A 24 5.42 13.52 -0.37
CA ALA A 24 4.35 14.51 -0.49
C ALA A 24 3.25 13.98 -1.42
N ALA A 25 3.64 13.43 -2.58
CA ALA A 25 2.71 12.84 -3.52
C ALA A 25 1.99 11.62 -2.92
N TRP A 26 2.69 10.79 -2.15
CA TRP A 26 2.10 9.61 -1.53
C TRP A 26 1.12 9.98 -0.39
N VAL A 27 1.46 10.94 0.46
CA VAL A 27 0.55 11.43 1.52
C VAL A 27 -0.68 12.11 0.93
N ASP A 28 -0.56 12.78 -0.22
CA ASP A 28 -1.70 13.42 -0.90
C ASP A 28 -2.74 12.40 -1.42
N CYS A 29 -2.39 11.13 -1.58
CA CYS A 29 -3.35 10.06 -1.90
C CYS A 29 -4.36 9.78 -0.77
N PHE A 30 -4.16 10.33 0.44
CA PHE A 30 -5.01 10.09 1.62
C PHE A 30 -5.88 11.31 1.95
N THR A 31 -7.06 11.06 2.52
CA THR A 31 -7.84 12.15 3.13
C THR A 31 -7.11 12.70 4.37
N PRO A 32 -7.35 13.97 4.76
CA PRO A 32 -6.64 14.58 5.89
C PRO A 32 -6.79 13.84 7.23
N ASP A 33 -7.88 13.08 7.38
CA ASP A 33 -8.28 12.31 8.55
C ASP A 33 -8.14 10.78 8.37
N ALA A 34 -7.49 10.34 7.29
CA ALA A 34 -7.40 8.92 6.94
C ALA A 34 -6.73 8.05 8.01
N ASN A 35 -7.09 6.77 8.02
CA ASN A 35 -6.42 5.75 8.82
C ASN A 35 -5.56 4.86 7.94
N LEU A 36 -4.34 4.60 8.41
CA LEU A 36 -3.37 3.72 7.78
C LEU A 36 -2.93 2.64 8.78
N ASP A 37 -2.93 1.39 8.35
CA ASP A 37 -2.33 0.25 9.06
C ASP A 37 -1.51 -0.59 8.08
N LEU A 38 -0.20 -0.37 8.04
CA LEU A 38 0.73 -1.15 7.23
C LEU A 38 1.32 -2.30 8.06
N ALA A 39 0.55 -3.38 8.20
CA ALA A 39 0.94 -4.56 8.97
C ALA A 39 1.42 -4.23 10.40
N GLY A 40 0.67 -3.40 11.12
CA GLY A 40 0.95 -2.96 12.50
C GLY A 40 1.65 -1.60 12.61
N LYS A 41 2.15 -1.04 11.50
CA LYS A 41 2.62 0.36 11.47
C LYS A 41 1.43 1.28 11.21
N VAL A 42 0.92 1.89 12.29
CA VAL A 42 -0.32 2.68 12.25
C VAL A 42 -0.02 4.18 12.12
N GLY A 43 -0.74 4.83 11.20
CA GLY A 43 -0.73 6.29 11.02
C GLY A 43 -2.14 6.84 10.96
N LYS A 44 -2.37 8.02 11.54
CA LYS A 44 -3.65 8.73 11.51
C LYS A 44 -3.47 10.14 11.00
N GLY A 45 -4.32 10.52 10.04
CA GLY A 45 -4.25 11.78 9.32
C GLY A 45 -2.91 11.99 8.61
N SER A 46 -2.79 13.12 7.91
CA SER A 46 -1.62 13.39 7.06
C SER A 46 -0.28 13.37 7.83
N GLU A 47 -0.26 13.87 9.07
CA GLU A 47 0.97 13.88 9.89
C GLU A 47 1.40 12.45 10.28
N GLY A 48 0.48 11.64 10.81
CA GLY A 48 0.78 10.27 11.24
C GLY A 48 1.17 9.39 10.06
N ILE A 49 0.45 9.51 8.94
CA ILE A 49 0.76 8.81 7.69
C ILE A 49 2.13 9.22 7.16
N GLY A 50 2.47 10.52 7.23
CA GLY A 50 3.79 11.02 6.87
C GLY A 50 4.92 10.39 7.69
N LYS A 51 4.74 10.24 9.01
CA LYS A 51 5.72 9.56 9.88
C LYS A 51 5.87 8.07 9.55
N VAL A 52 4.77 7.39 9.23
CA VAL A 52 4.82 5.99 8.76
C VAL A 52 5.61 5.89 7.45
N CYS A 53 5.39 6.81 6.50
CA CYS A 53 6.12 6.86 5.24
C CYS A 53 7.63 6.99 5.48
N ASP A 54 8.06 7.92 6.35
CA ASP A 54 9.46 8.10 6.71
C ASP A 54 10.07 6.80 7.26
N GLY A 55 9.41 6.20 8.26
CA GLY A 55 9.88 4.97 8.90
C GLY A 55 9.94 3.75 7.98
N VAL A 56 9.10 3.69 6.93
CA VAL A 56 9.22 2.65 5.90
C VAL A 56 10.48 2.84 5.05
N TRP A 57 10.81 4.09 4.70
CA TRP A 57 11.96 4.41 3.84
C TRP A 57 13.31 4.53 4.58
N GLU A 58 13.31 4.56 5.91
CA GLU A 58 14.55 4.57 6.71
C GLU A 58 15.45 3.36 6.40
N GLY A 59 14.88 2.16 6.26
CA GLY A 59 15.64 0.93 5.99
C GLY A 59 15.73 0.52 4.52
N LEU A 60 14.92 1.11 3.64
CA LEU A 60 14.78 0.71 2.24
C LEU A 60 15.60 1.60 1.30
N ALA A 61 16.35 0.96 0.41
CA ALA A 61 17.01 1.58 -0.74
C ALA A 61 16.07 1.63 -1.95
N ARG A 62 15.31 0.55 -2.19
CA ARG A 62 14.31 0.44 -3.25
C ARG A 62 13.10 -0.36 -2.77
N ARG A 63 11.95 -0.06 -3.35
CA ARG A 63 10.70 -0.80 -3.19
C ARG A 63 9.99 -0.86 -4.54
N GLN A 64 9.38 -2.00 -4.85
CA GLN A 64 8.59 -2.18 -6.07
C GLN A 64 7.37 -3.05 -5.78
N HIS A 65 6.18 -2.52 -6.02
CA HIS A 65 4.93 -3.29 -5.91
C HIS A 65 4.60 -3.97 -7.24
N HIS A 66 4.07 -5.18 -7.14
CA HIS A 66 3.51 -5.93 -8.26
C HIS A 66 2.05 -6.24 -7.93
N VAL A 67 1.12 -5.63 -8.65
CA VAL A 67 -0.32 -5.84 -8.46
C VAL A 67 -0.75 -7.07 -9.26
N HIS A 68 -1.28 -8.09 -8.55
CA HIS A 68 -1.74 -9.35 -9.16
C HIS A 68 -3.25 -9.37 -9.39
N GLY A 69 -4.01 -8.62 -8.59
CA GLY A 69 -5.45 -8.55 -8.74
C GLY A 69 -6.07 -7.42 -7.94
N ILE A 70 -7.13 -6.84 -8.51
CA ILE A 70 -7.98 -5.83 -7.88
C ILE A 70 -9.39 -6.39 -7.82
N TYR A 71 -9.98 -6.38 -6.63
CA TYR A 71 -11.30 -6.91 -6.33
C TYR A 71 -12.13 -5.80 -5.69
N ILE A 72 -13.39 -5.70 -6.11
CA ILE A 72 -14.32 -4.69 -5.61
C ILE A 72 -15.47 -5.36 -4.89
N ASN A 73 -15.93 -4.74 -3.80
CA ASN A 73 -17.15 -5.16 -3.13
C ASN A 73 -18.34 -4.39 -3.72
N PRO A 74 -19.27 -5.02 -4.43
CA PRO A 74 -20.41 -4.30 -5.03
C PRO A 74 -21.42 -3.81 -3.97
N ALA A 75 -21.38 -4.34 -2.75
CA ALA A 75 -22.28 -3.94 -1.68
C ALA A 75 -21.74 -2.76 -0.85
N VAL A 76 -20.46 -2.43 -1.00
CA VAL A 76 -19.81 -1.34 -0.27
C VAL A 76 -19.13 -0.45 -1.29
N GLU A 77 -19.68 0.75 -1.48
CA GLU A 77 -19.14 1.71 -2.42
C GLU A 77 -17.65 1.95 -2.15
N ASN A 78 -16.84 1.87 -3.22
CA ASN A 78 -15.42 2.19 -3.19
C ASN A 78 -14.56 1.37 -2.19
N ASP A 79 -15.03 0.17 -1.81
CA ASP A 79 -14.27 -0.80 -1.03
C ASP A 79 -13.55 -1.77 -1.98
N VAL A 80 -12.21 -1.69 -1.93
CA VAL A 80 -11.32 -2.34 -2.87
C VAL A 80 -10.34 -3.22 -2.12
N VAL A 81 -10.15 -4.45 -2.57
CA VAL A 81 -9.08 -5.33 -2.12
C VAL A 81 -8.08 -5.49 -3.25
N VAL A 82 -6.81 -5.25 -2.95
CA VAL A 82 -5.70 -5.46 -3.88
C VAL A 82 -4.84 -6.60 -3.35
N LEU A 83 -4.53 -7.56 -4.21
CA LEU A 83 -3.56 -8.62 -3.94
C LEU A 83 -2.32 -8.36 -4.78
N GLY A 84 -1.15 -8.56 -4.18
CA GLY A 84 0.11 -8.28 -4.84
C GLY A 84 1.29 -8.94 -4.16
N SER A 85 2.47 -8.69 -4.72
CA SER A 85 3.75 -8.95 -4.08
C SER A 85 4.60 -7.69 -4.06
N ILE A 86 5.64 -7.70 -3.22
CA ILE A 86 6.56 -6.58 -3.10
C ILE A 86 8.00 -7.06 -3.11
N ASP A 87 8.81 -6.36 -3.88
CA ASP A 87 10.26 -6.49 -3.88
C ASP A 87 10.86 -5.30 -3.12
N MET A 88 11.87 -5.57 -2.31
CA MET A 88 12.53 -4.57 -1.47
C MET A 88 14.03 -4.78 -1.50
N ASP A 89 14.77 -3.69 -1.70
CA ASP A 89 16.20 -3.65 -1.46
C ASP A 89 16.44 -2.85 -0.20
N ARG A 90 17.16 -3.43 0.75
CA ARG A 90 17.53 -2.76 1.98
C ARG A 90 18.87 -2.07 1.84
N LYS A 91 19.08 -1.02 2.62
CA LYS A 91 20.34 -0.26 2.62
C LYS A 91 21.55 -1.06 3.12
N ASP A 92 21.31 -2.17 3.82
CA ASP A 92 22.33 -3.13 4.26
C ASP A 92 22.70 -4.17 3.18
N GLY A 93 22.18 -4.02 1.95
CA GLY A 93 22.47 -4.89 0.81
C GLY A 93 21.61 -6.15 0.74
N ILE A 94 20.68 -6.37 1.68
CA ILE A 94 19.75 -7.50 1.63
C ILE A 94 18.66 -7.23 0.58
N GLU A 95 18.52 -8.17 -0.35
CA GLU A 95 17.44 -8.21 -1.34
C GLU A 95 16.33 -9.14 -0.88
N ILE A 96 15.10 -8.64 -0.84
CA ILE A 96 13.89 -9.38 -0.50
C ILE A 96 12.98 -9.35 -1.72
N ARG A 97 12.45 -10.51 -2.13
CA ARG A 97 11.64 -10.65 -3.34
C ARG A 97 10.35 -11.40 -3.07
N GLY A 98 9.31 -11.04 -3.80
CA GLY A 98 8.07 -11.80 -3.88
C GLY A 98 7.33 -11.92 -2.56
N VAL A 99 7.46 -10.93 -1.65
CA VAL A 99 6.70 -10.95 -0.39
C VAL A 99 5.25 -10.66 -0.70
N GLU A 100 4.38 -11.64 -0.48
CA GLU A 100 2.94 -11.50 -0.76
C GLU A 100 2.26 -10.58 0.24
N TRP A 101 1.30 -9.80 -0.24
CA TRP A 101 0.49 -8.92 0.58
C TRP A 101 -0.94 -8.80 0.05
N GLY A 102 -1.84 -8.47 0.97
CA GLY A 102 -3.21 -8.04 0.67
C GLY A 102 -3.44 -6.65 1.25
N GLY A 103 -4.06 -5.76 0.49
CA GLY A 103 -4.41 -4.41 0.91
C GLY A 103 -5.90 -4.16 0.74
N ARG A 104 -6.57 -3.68 1.79
CA ARG A 104 -7.94 -3.18 1.71
C ARG A 104 -7.91 -1.65 1.69
N MET A 105 -8.50 -1.07 0.66
CA MET A 105 -8.61 0.36 0.41
C MET A 105 -10.08 0.77 0.47
N GLN A 106 -10.38 1.78 1.27
CA GLN A 106 -11.66 2.48 1.22
C GLN A 106 -11.44 3.85 0.59
N LEU A 107 -11.95 4.05 -0.63
CA LEU A 107 -11.83 5.34 -1.31
C LEU A 107 -13.01 6.26 -0.97
N LYS A 108 -12.71 7.54 -0.83
CA LYS A 108 -13.66 8.64 -0.64
C LYS A 108 -13.15 9.84 -1.43
N ASP A 109 -13.98 10.36 -2.34
CA ASP A 109 -13.64 11.53 -3.16
C ASP A 109 -12.30 11.40 -3.91
N GLY A 110 -11.98 10.18 -4.38
CA GLY A 110 -10.73 9.88 -5.10
C GLY A 110 -9.48 9.75 -4.22
N LYS A 111 -9.63 9.72 -2.90
CA LYS A 111 -8.53 9.53 -1.92
C LYS A 111 -8.81 8.37 -0.96
N LEU A 112 -7.77 7.86 -0.31
CA LEU A 112 -7.88 6.82 0.71
C LEU A 112 -8.38 7.41 2.03
N ALA A 113 -9.53 6.93 2.52
CA ALA A 113 -10.02 7.21 3.86
C ALA A 113 -9.57 6.14 4.88
N ASP A 114 -9.44 4.89 4.43
CA ASP A 114 -8.88 3.78 5.21
C ASP A 114 -7.99 2.93 4.30
N TYR A 115 -6.81 2.58 4.79
CA TYR A 115 -5.92 1.64 4.10
C TYR A 115 -5.28 0.68 5.10
N LYS A 116 -5.60 -0.61 4.96
CA LYS A 116 -5.07 -1.68 5.80
C LYS A 116 -4.35 -2.71 4.95
N VAL A 117 -3.15 -3.08 5.36
CA VAL A 117 -2.30 -4.05 4.66
C VAL A 117 -1.96 -5.21 5.58
N TRP A 118 -2.09 -6.41 5.04
CA TRP A 118 -1.59 -7.65 5.61
C TRP A 118 -0.43 -8.14 4.76
N VAL A 119 0.70 -8.40 5.40
CA VAL A 119 1.88 -8.98 4.75
C VAL A 119 1.95 -10.44 5.16
N LEU A 120 2.07 -11.33 4.17
CA LEU A 120 2.29 -12.74 4.40
C LEU A 120 3.79 -12.95 4.55
N PRO A 121 4.29 -13.34 5.76
CA PRO A 121 5.69 -13.67 5.89
C PRO A 121 6.00 -14.88 4.99
N PRO A 122 7.21 -14.97 4.43
CA PRO A 122 7.62 -16.17 3.72
C PRO A 122 7.45 -17.39 4.64
N PRO A 123 7.08 -18.56 4.10
CA PRO A 123 6.87 -19.76 4.90
C PRO A 123 8.11 -20.01 5.77
N ALA A 124 7.88 -20.29 7.05
CA ALA A 124 8.96 -20.69 7.95
C ALA A 124 9.70 -21.86 7.30
N LYS A 125 11.03 -21.77 7.21
CA LYS A 125 11.83 -22.92 6.75
C LYS A 125 11.49 -24.09 7.68
N SER A 126 10.82 -25.11 7.14
CA SER A 126 10.70 -26.39 7.82
C SER A 126 12.11 -26.92 8.02
N GLY A 127 12.54 -26.97 9.28
CA GLY A 127 13.79 -27.57 9.69
C GLY A 127 13.77 -29.08 9.57
#